data_AF-A0A517M5C0-F1
#
_entry.id   AF-A0A517M5C0-F1
#
_cell.length_a   1.000
_cell.length_b   1.000
_cell.length_c   1.000
_cell.angle_alpha   90.00
_cell.angle_beta   90.00
_cell.angle_gamma   90.00
#
_symmetry.space_group_name_H-M   'P 1'
#
loop_
_entity.id
_entity.type
_entity.pdbx_description
1 polymer ?
#
loop_
_entity_poly.entity_id
_entity_poly.type
_entity_poly.pdbx_seq_one_letter_code
_entity_poly.pdbx_strand_id
1 'polypeptide(L)'
;MMLWIGDNQHPEFRDAWTWASQSGQCEHRDSIDAAIEHPVARSIPRIVIARADRQPLPAATFSALQQQYPLASYATLLGSLCEGEQRTGTPWPHCQRIYWHRWSFQLVAWSGLDSQALPSAPATSGYIGIVSRSRWIGAGVVDSLRHANIPCVAVAPQQLAVAGPYSDLLWDDSVIATLDDWQAQAAAVAAHAGTARHHWLVSSPRVETWHALQASGFESLHSKPLDLDGILDSLNRRAATA
;
A
#
# COMPACT_ATOMS: atom_id res chain seq x y z
N MET A 1 -14.82 6.06 -13.62
CA MET A 1 -13.84 6.01 -14.73
C MET A 1 -12.53 6.65 -14.28
N MET A 2 -11.41 5.99 -14.59
CA MET A 2 -10.04 6.38 -14.26
C MET A 2 -9.18 6.36 -15.52
N LEU A 3 -8.23 7.28 -15.64
CA LEU A 3 -7.19 7.26 -16.67
C LEU A 3 -5.85 7.04 -15.99
N TRP A 4 -5.15 5.97 -16.37
CA TRP A 4 -3.79 5.68 -15.96
C TRP A 4 -2.80 6.19 -16.99
N ILE A 5 -1.81 6.96 -16.54
CA ILE A 5 -0.72 7.48 -17.38
C ILE A 5 0.62 6.96 -16.85
N GLY A 6 1.46 6.41 -17.72
CA GLY A 6 2.81 5.93 -17.38
C GLY A 6 2.96 4.41 -17.45
N ASP A 7 4.16 3.94 -17.10
CA ASP A 7 4.52 2.52 -17.16
C ASP A 7 3.67 1.70 -16.18
N ASN A 8 2.82 0.83 -16.72
CA ASN A 8 1.94 -0.04 -15.96
C ASN A 8 2.54 -1.43 -15.70
N GLN A 9 3.68 -1.74 -16.32
CA GLN A 9 4.42 -2.99 -16.13
C GLN A 9 5.56 -2.85 -15.12
N HIS A 10 5.90 -1.61 -14.74
CA HIS A 10 6.89 -1.35 -13.70
C HIS A 10 6.58 -2.18 -12.43
N PRO A 11 7.57 -2.88 -11.84
CA PRO A 11 7.33 -3.80 -10.71
C PRO A 11 6.58 -3.16 -9.54
N GLU A 12 6.84 -1.88 -9.25
CA GLU A 12 6.19 -1.14 -8.15
C GLU A 12 4.73 -0.79 -8.43
N PHE A 13 4.28 -0.80 -9.68
CA PHE A 13 2.95 -0.35 -10.09
C PHE A 13 2.05 -1.46 -10.64
N ARG A 14 2.63 -2.59 -11.03
CA ARG A 14 1.93 -3.72 -11.64
C ARG A 14 0.70 -4.18 -10.85
N ASP A 15 0.81 -4.28 -9.53
CA ASP A 15 -0.30 -4.72 -8.67
C ASP A 15 -1.45 -3.71 -8.67
N ALA A 16 -1.12 -2.42 -8.55
CA ALA A 16 -2.08 -1.32 -8.62
C ALA A 16 -2.75 -1.25 -10.00
N TRP A 17 -2.00 -1.46 -11.07
CA TRP A 17 -2.53 -1.53 -12.43
C TRP A 17 -3.45 -2.75 -12.62
N THR A 18 -3.06 -3.91 -12.09
CA THR A 18 -3.88 -5.14 -12.18
C THR A 18 -5.24 -4.91 -11.51
N TRP A 19 -5.26 -4.34 -10.30
CA TRP A 19 -6.51 -3.96 -9.64
C TRP A 19 -7.31 -2.93 -10.46
N ALA A 20 -6.65 -1.88 -10.95
CA ALA A 20 -7.30 -0.81 -11.71
C ALA A 20 -7.96 -1.32 -13.01
N SER A 21 -7.23 -2.14 -13.77
CA SER A 21 -7.69 -2.69 -15.05
C SER A 21 -8.85 -3.67 -14.88
N GLN A 22 -8.90 -4.43 -13.78
CA GLN A 22 -10.01 -5.33 -13.45
C GLN A 22 -11.33 -4.61 -13.18
N SER A 23 -11.31 -3.32 -12.83
CA SER A 23 -12.54 -2.53 -12.62
C SER A 23 -13.38 -2.33 -13.89
N GLY A 24 -12.79 -2.56 -15.08
CA GLY A 24 -13.43 -2.27 -16.37
C GLY A 24 -13.67 -0.77 -16.64
N GLN A 25 -13.23 0.10 -15.72
CA GLN A 25 -13.42 1.55 -15.80
C GLN A 25 -12.09 2.30 -15.86
N CYS A 26 -10.99 1.62 -16.21
CA CYS A 26 -9.66 2.21 -16.31
C CYS A 26 -9.16 2.17 -17.76
N GLU A 27 -8.84 3.34 -18.31
CA GLU A 27 -8.09 3.46 -19.56
C GLU A 27 -6.60 3.70 -19.27
N HIS A 28 -5.73 3.38 -20.24
CA HIS A 28 -4.28 3.52 -20.11
C HIS A 28 -3.65 4.31 -21.25
N ARG A 29 -2.63 5.10 -20.93
CA ARG A 29 -1.73 5.79 -21.86
C ARG A 29 -0.30 5.69 -21.33
N ASP A 30 0.66 5.47 -22.22
CA ASP A 30 2.07 5.33 -21.82
C ASP A 30 2.71 6.65 -21.35
N SER A 31 2.19 7.79 -21.82
CA SER A 31 2.73 9.11 -21.51
C SER A 31 1.65 10.19 -21.43
N ILE A 32 2.02 11.34 -20.87
CA ILE A 32 1.13 12.52 -20.83
C ILE A 32 0.85 13.02 -22.25
N ASP A 33 1.85 13.02 -23.13
CA ASP A 33 1.68 13.43 -24.53
C ASP A 33 0.65 12.52 -25.24
N ALA A 34 0.75 11.20 -25.05
CA ALA A 34 -0.23 10.25 -25.59
C ALA A 34 -1.64 10.47 -25.02
N ALA A 35 -1.77 10.91 -23.76
CA ALA A 35 -3.06 11.24 -23.15
C ALA A 35 -3.66 12.55 -23.66
N ILE A 36 -2.85 13.46 -24.17
CA ILE A 36 -3.27 14.71 -24.83
C ILE A 36 -3.66 14.43 -26.28
N GLU A 37 -2.84 13.69 -27.01
CA GLU A 37 -3.06 13.34 -28.43
C GLU A 37 -4.27 12.42 -28.63
N HIS A 38 -4.48 11.48 -27.71
CA HIS A 38 -5.55 10.48 -27.76
C HIS A 38 -6.45 10.56 -26.52
N PRO A 39 -7.27 11.61 -26.40
CA PRO A 39 -8.04 11.83 -25.20
C PRO A 39 -9.16 10.82 -25.02
N VAL A 40 -9.48 10.51 -23.76
CA VAL A 40 -10.58 9.62 -23.38
C VAL A 40 -11.93 10.35 -23.38
N ALA A 41 -13.04 9.62 -23.47
CA ALA A 41 -14.38 10.21 -23.55
C ALA A 41 -14.69 11.14 -22.35
N ARG A 42 -15.46 12.21 -22.62
CA ARG A 42 -15.66 13.40 -21.76
C ARG A 42 -16.44 13.20 -20.44
N SER A 43 -16.64 11.98 -19.94
CA SER A 43 -17.17 11.76 -18.58
C SER A 43 -16.00 11.66 -17.59
N ILE A 44 -15.66 12.80 -16.98
CA ILE A 44 -14.29 13.12 -16.61
C ILE A 44 -13.78 12.35 -15.38
N PRO A 45 -12.55 11.83 -15.44
CA PRO A 45 -12.12 10.72 -14.62
C PRO A 45 -11.15 11.18 -13.53
N ARG A 46 -10.91 10.30 -12.58
CA ARG A 46 -9.70 10.33 -11.75
C ARG A 46 -8.50 10.06 -12.68
N ILE A 47 -7.46 10.89 -12.69
CA ILE A 47 -6.24 10.67 -13.49
C ILE A 47 -5.09 10.29 -12.56
N VAL A 48 -4.59 9.05 -12.69
CA VAL A 48 -3.41 8.59 -11.97
C VAL A 48 -2.20 8.62 -12.90
N ILE A 49 -1.11 9.21 -12.43
CA ILE A 49 0.14 9.32 -13.18
C ILE A 49 1.21 8.53 -12.43
N ALA A 50 1.61 7.39 -12.98
CA ALA A 50 2.62 6.52 -12.43
C ALA A 50 4.02 7.02 -12.77
N ARG A 51 4.86 7.24 -11.74
CA ARG A 51 6.21 7.78 -11.89
C ARG A 51 7.22 6.92 -11.15
N ALA A 52 7.98 6.14 -11.91
CA ALA A 52 9.07 5.33 -11.37
C ALA A 52 10.30 6.18 -11.01
N ASP A 53 10.49 7.35 -11.64
CA ASP A 53 11.67 8.18 -11.48
C ASP A 53 11.37 9.69 -11.29
N ARG A 54 12.43 10.44 -10.98
CA ARG A 54 12.38 11.89 -10.74
C ARG A 54 12.53 12.72 -12.01
N GLN A 55 12.28 12.17 -13.20
CA GLN A 55 12.41 12.95 -14.43
C GLN A 55 11.50 14.19 -14.35
N PRO A 56 12.04 15.39 -14.58
CA PRO A 56 11.26 16.61 -14.48
C PRO A 56 10.15 16.60 -15.55
N LEU A 57 8.94 16.95 -15.15
CA LEU A 57 7.85 17.17 -16.10
C LEU A 57 7.89 18.64 -16.56
N PRO A 58 7.95 18.92 -17.87
CA PRO A 58 7.81 20.27 -18.37
C PRO A 58 6.47 20.87 -17.93
N ALA A 59 6.50 22.07 -17.33
CA ALA A 59 5.30 22.75 -16.85
C ALA A 59 4.25 22.95 -17.95
N ALA A 60 4.70 23.17 -19.18
CA ALA A 60 3.83 23.28 -20.36
C ALA A 60 3.05 21.99 -20.62
N THR A 61 3.69 20.82 -20.52
CA THR A 61 3.08 19.51 -20.74
C THR A 61 1.99 19.22 -19.69
N PHE A 62 2.28 19.50 -18.41
CA PHE A 62 1.26 19.37 -17.36
C PHE A 62 0.09 20.34 -17.56
N SER A 63 0.39 21.60 -17.92
CA SER A 63 -0.64 22.60 -18.16
C SER A 63 -1.54 22.22 -19.34
N ALA A 64 -0.97 21.66 -20.40
CA ALA A 64 -1.74 21.14 -21.54
C ALA A 64 -2.63 19.97 -21.13
N LEU A 65 -2.14 19.05 -20.29
CA LEU A 65 -2.96 17.97 -19.73
C LEU A 65 -4.14 18.53 -18.90
N GLN A 66 -3.89 19.54 -18.07
CA GLN A 66 -4.94 20.20 -17.28
C GLN A 66 -5.98 20.91 -18.15
N GLN A 67 -5.56 21.52 -19.26
CA GLN A 67 -6.48 22.12 -20.23
C GLN A 67 -7.33 21.06 -20.93
N GLN A 68 -6.76 19.90 -21.22
CA GLN A 68 -7.47 18.77 -21.83
C GLN A 68 -8.49 18.14 -20.85
N TYR A 69 -8.16 18.09 -19.56
CA TYR A 69 -9.00 17.51 -18.50
C TYR A 69 -9.24 18.48 -17.34
N PRO A 70 -10.01 19.57 -17.56
CA PRO A 70 -10.13 20.68 -16.60
C PRO A 70 -10.90 20.32 -15.32
N LEU A 71 -11.70 19.25 -15.34
CA LEU A 71 -12.49 18.79 -14.18
C LEU A 71 -11.91 17.53 -13.52
N ALA A 72 -10.74 17.05 -13.96
CA ALA A 72 -10.15 15.83 -13.42
C ALA A 72 -9.53 16.07 -12.04
N SER A 73 -9.60 15.04 -11.19
CA SER A 73 -8.72 14.95 -10.00
C SER A 73 -7.44 14.24 -10.40
N TYR A 74 -6.29 14.72 -9.91
CA TYR A 74 -4.98 14.16 -10.24
C TYR A 74 -4.37 13.47 -9.03
N ALA A 75 -3.81 12.28 -9.24
CA ALA A 75 -2.92 11.62 -8.30
C ALA A 75 -1.63 11.22 -9.01
N THR A 76 -0.52 11.24 -8.28
CA THR A 76 0.75 10.69 -8.72
C THR A 76 1.03 9.43 -7.89
N LEU A 77 1.14 8.29 -8.57
CA LEU A 77 1.62 7.05 -7.98
C LEU A 77 3.14 7.03 -8.05
N LEU A 78 3.79 7.12 -6.90
CA LEU A 78 5.22 7.37 -6.76
C LEU A 78 5.97 6.07 -6.49
N GLY A 79 6.92 5.77 -7.36
CA GLY A 79 7.91 4.72 -7.13
C GLY A 79 8.92 5.10 -6.05
N SER A 80 9.74 4.14 -5.62
CA SER A 80 10.70 4.33 -4.53
C SER A 80 11.69 5.47 -4.79
N LEU A 81 12.09 5.68 -6.05
CA LEU A 81 12.99 6.78 -6.41
C LEU A 81 12.32 8.14 -6.18
N CYS A 82 10.99 8.26 -6.20
CA CYS A 82 10.27 9.52 -6.08
C CYS A 82 9.92 9.93 -4.63
N GLU A 83 10.16 9.06 -3.64
CA GLU A 83 9.72 9.30 -2.26
C GLU A 83 10.40 10.53 -1.62
N GLY A 84 11.68 10.74 -1.91
CA GLY A 84 12.47 11.86 -1.40
C GLY A 84 12.23 13.21 -2.10
N GLU A 85 11.40 13.27 -3.14
CA GLU A 85 11.20 14.49 -3.95
C GLU A 85 10.66 15.67 -3.12
N GLN A 86 9.93 15.43 -2.04
CA GLN A 86 9.49 16.49 -1.12
C GLN A 86 10.64 17.22 -0.41
N ARG A 87 11.80 16.59 -0.26
CA ARG A 87 12.96 17.18 0.43
C ARG A 87 13.89 17.94 -0.50
N THR A 88 13.98 17.51 -1.77
CA THR A 88 15.03 17.97 -2.68
C THR A 88 14.52 18.40 -4.06
N GLY A 89 13.20 18.39 -4.29
CA GLY A 89 12.60 18.68 -5.59
C GLY A 89 11.36 19.55 -5.47
N THR A 90 10.66 19.69 -6.59
CA THR A 90 9.38 20.41 -6.67
C THR A 90 8.29 19.38 -6.95
N PRO A 91 7.54 18.95 -5.92
CA PRO A 91 6.39 18.07 -6.11
C PRO A 91 5.42 18.66 -7.14
N TRP A 92 4.75 17.80 -7.90
CA TRP A 92 3.78 18.29 -8.88
C TRP A 92 2.63 19.02 -8.19
N PRO A 93 2.32 20.25 -8.62
CA PRO A 93 1.25 21.01 -8.04
C PRO A 93 -0.09 20.31 -8.32
N HIS A 94 -1.01 20.38 -7.35
CA HIS A 94 -2.40 19.89 -7.49
C HIS A 94 -2.55 18.36 -7.72
N CYS A 95 -1.54 17.55 -7.44
CA CYS A 95 -1.62 16.10 -7.48
C CYS A 95 -1.59 15.49 -6.07
N GLN A 96 -2.53 14.59 -5.77
CA GLN A 96 -2.42 13.75 -4.57
C GLN A 96 -1.22 12.81 -4.73
N ARG A 97 -0.32 12.80 -3.75
CA ARG A 97 0.85 11.90 -3.74
C ARG A 97 0.47 10.58 -3.09
N ILE A 98 0.63 9.50 -3.83
CA ILE A 98 0.36 8.14 -3.35
C ILE A 98 1.64 7.34 -3.54
N TYR A 99 2.21 6.81 -2.45
CA TYR A 99 3.37 5.94 -2.57
C TYR A 99 2.97 4.58 -3.09
N TRP A 100 3.81 3.95 -3.91
CA TRP A 100 3.54 2.64 -4.49
C TRP A 100 3.10 1.64 -3.42
N HIS A 101 3.81 1.56 -2.29
CA HIS A 101 3.51 0.65 -1.20
C HIS A 101 2.25 1.00 -0.38
N ARG A 102 1.57 2.10 -0.71
CA ARG A 102 0.29 2.54 -0.12
C ARG A 102 -0.88 2.50 -1.11
N TRP A 103 -0.65 2.00 -2.33
CA TRP A 103 -1.65 2.03 -3.40
C TRP A 103 -2.97 1.36 -2.97
N SER A 104 -2.89 0.22 -2.29
CA SER A 104 -4.03 -0.67 -2.02
C SER A 104 -5.10 -0.07 -1.13
N PHE A 105 -4.80 1.03 -0.45
CA PHE A 105 -5.79 1.78 0.33
C PHE A 105 -5.89 3.24 -0.13
N GLN A 106 -4.78 3.92 -0.42
CA GLN A 106 -4.84 5.34 -0.83
C GLN A 106 -5.36 5.50 -2.25
N LEU A 107 -4.88 4.68 -3.21
CA LEU A 107 -5.33 4.77 -4.60
C LEU A 107 -6.76 4.28 -4.71
N VAL A 108 -7.09 3.20 -4.01
CA VAL A 108 -8.46 2.65 -3.95
C VAL A 108 -9.43 3.72 -3.43
N ALA A 109 -9.20 4.26 -2.24
CA ALA A 109 -10.05 5.29 -1.65
C ALA A 109 -10.14 6.56 -2.51
N TRP A 110 -9.01 7.01 -3.06
CA TRP A 110 -8.99 8.19 -3.93
C TRP A 110 -9.76 7.96 -5.23
N SER A 111 -9.64 6.78 -5.84
CA SER A 111 -10.24 6.47 -7.13
C SER A 111 -11.77 6.49 -7.10
N GLY A 112 -12.38 6.17 -5.95
CA GLY A 112 -13.82 5.92 -5.85
C GLY A 112 -14.31 4.78 -6.75
N LEU A 113 -13.41 3.93 -7.26
CA LEU A 113 -13.74 2.73 -8.03
C LEU A 113 -14.27 1.61 -7.14
N ASP A 114 -13.93 1.65 -5.84
CA ASP A 114 -14.48 0.75 -4.85
C ASP A 114 -15.47 1.51 -3.96
N SER A 115 -16.68 0.95 -3.83
CA SER A 115 -17.78 1.52 -3.04
C SER A 115 -17.96 0.80 -1.70
N GLN A 116 -17.06 -0.15 -1.37
CA GLN A 116 -17.08 -0.75 -0.04
C GLN A 116 -16.84 0.32 1.03
N ALA A 117 -17.71 0.28 2.04
CA ALA A 117 -17.84 1.27 3.08
C ALA A 117 -16.52 1.58 3.79
N LEU A 118 -16.42 2.79 4.36
CA LEU A 118 -15.34 3.20 5.25
C LEU A 118 -14.89 2.05 6.17
N PRO A 119 -13.57 1.87 6.39
CA PRO A 119 -13.07 0.80 7.24
C PRO A 119 -13.76 0.87 8.60
N SER A 120 -14.62 -0.10 8.86
CA SER A 120 -15.27 -0.27 10.16
C SER A 120 -14.33 -1.03 11.08
N ALA A 121 -14.57 -0.98 12.40
CA ALA A 121 -13.81 -1.77 13.36
C ALA A 121 -13.69 -3.23 12.88
N PRO A 122 -12.50 -3.86 12.99
CA PRO A 122 -12.26 -5.14 12.36
C PRO A 122 -13.23 -6.18 12.90
N ALA A 123 -13.94 -6.89 11.99
CA ALA A 123 -14.86 -7.96 12.36
C ALA A 123 -14.13 -9.22 12.92
N THR A 124 -12.83 -9.13 13.18
CA THR A 124 -11.99 -10.22 13.64
C THR A 124 -12.29 -10.54 15.11
N SER A 125 -12.71 -11.79 15.36
CA SER A 125 -12.87 -12.35 16.72
C SER A 125 -11.53 -12.79 17.35
N GLY A 126 -10.39 -12.23 16.92
CA GLY A 126 -9.06 -12.71 17.26
C GLY A 126 -8.10 -11.62 17.75
N TYR A 127 -7.01 -12.04 18.39
CA TYR A 127 -5.96 -11.14 18.86
C TYR A 127 -4.92 -10.88 17.76
N ILE A 128 -4.48 -9.63 17.66
CA ILE A 128 -3.38 -9.23 16.78
C ILE A 128 -2.05 -9.28 17.53
N GLY A 129 -1.10 -10.06 17.03
CA GLY A 129 0.27 -10.11 17.53
C GLY A 129 1.18 -9.13 16.78
N ILE A 130 1.80 -8.19 17.48
CA ILE A 130 2.77 -7.25 16.90
C ILE A 130 4.16 -7.80 17.20
N VAL A 131 4.80 -8.37 16.18
CA VAL A 131 6.09 -9.04 16.31
C VAL A 131 7.20 -8.01 16.13
N SER A 132 7.92 -7.66 17.19
CA SER A 132 9.01 -6.68 17.15
C SER A 132 10.19 -7.09 18.02
N ARG A 133 11.43 -6.81 17.59
CA ARG A 133 12.62 -6.94 18.45
C ARG A 133 12.70 -5.82 19.48
N SER A 134 12.05 -4.68 19.21
CA SER A 134 12.04 -3.53 20.10
C SER A 134 10.68 -3.37 20.78
N ARG A 135 10.67 -3.60 22.09
CA ARG A 135 9.51 -3.33 22.95
C ARG A 135 8.94 -1.91 22.82
N TRP A 136 9.80 -0.93 22.49
CA TRP A 136 9.37 0.46 22.33
C TRP A 136 8.64 0.72 21.00
N ILE A 137 9.13 0.12 19.92
CA ILE A 137 8.50 0.25 18.59
C ILE A 137 7.17 -0.50 18.59
N GLY A 138 7.15 -1.71 19.14
CA GLY A 138 5.92 -2.48 19.33
C GLY A 138 4.88 -1.75 20.19
N ALA A 139 5.30 -1.07 21.27
CA ALA A 139 4.39 -0.33 22.14
C ALA A 139 3.64 0.79 21.42
N GLY A 140 4.30 1.57 20.55
CA GLY A 140 3.62 2.65 19.81
C GLY A 140 2.50 2.13 18.88
N VAL A 141 2.73 0.99 18.24
CA VAL A 141 1.72 0.33 17.39
C VAL A 141 0.60 -0.27 18.24
N VAL A 142 0.93 -0.92 19.37
CA VAL A 142 -0.05 -1.42 20.35
C VAL A 142 -0.95 -0.29 20.82
N ASP A 143 -0.38 0.85 21.22
CA ASP A 143 -1.14 1.98 21.76
C ASP A 143 -2.09 2.55 20.71
N SER A 144 -1.64 2.65 19.47
CA SER A 144 -2.46 3.12 18.34
C SER A 144 -3.64 2.17 18.04
N LEU A 145 -3.39 0.87 18.02
CA LEU A 145 -4.44 -0.14 17.80
C LEU A 145 -5.40 -0.26 18.99
N ARG A 146 -4.91 -0.16 20.23
CA ARG A 146 -5.75 -0.14 21.43
C ARG A 146 -6.64 1.10 21.49
N HIS A 147 -6.13 2.26 21.06
CA HIS A 147 -6.94 3.47 20.95
C HIS A 147 -8.11 3.30 19.97
N ALA A 148 -7.92 2.47 18.93
CA ALA A 148 -8.96 2.05 17.99
C ALA A 148 -9.82 0.86 18.50
N ASN A 149 -9.70 0.48 19.78
CA ASN A 149 -10.38 -0.67 20.41
C ASN A 149 -10.06 -2.03 19.78
N ILE A 150 -8.85 -2.21 19.27
CA ILE A 150 -8.44 -3.46 18.61
C ILE A 150 -7.61 -4.31 19.58
N PRO A 151 -8.04 -5.55 19.87
CA PRO A 151 -7.30 -6.47 20.73
C PRO A 151 -5.92 -6.80 20.14
N CYS A 152 -4.87 -6.27 20.77
CA CYS A 152 -3.50 -6.48 20.31
C CYS A 152 -2.48 -6.59 21.45
N VAL A 153 -1.36 -7.24 21.15
CA VAL A 153 -0.25 -7.46 22.08
C VAL A 153 1.09 -7.40 21.33
N ALA A 154 2.10 -6.78 21.95
CA ALA A 154 3.47 -6.85 21.46
C ALA A 154 4.09 -8.20 21.86
N VAL A 155 4.73 -8.87 20.90
CA VAL A 155 5.28 -10.21 21.05
C VAL A 155 6.73 -10.19 20.57
N ALA A 156 7.66 -10.64 21.41
CA ALA A 156 9.02 -10.87 20.93
C ALA A 156 9.04 -12.11 20.00
N PRO A 157 9.85 -12.14 18.94
CA PRO A 157 9.89 -13.27 18.01
C PRO A 157 10.06 -14.64 18.69
N GLN A 158 10.86 -14.70 19.75
CA GLN A 158 11.13 -15.93 20.51
C GLN A 158 9.93 -16.39 21.36
N GLN A 159 8.99 -15.49 21.64
CA GLN A 159 7.81 -15.76 22.47
C GLN A 159 6.58 -16.07 21.65
N LEU A 160 6.66 -15.98 20.31
CA LEU A 160 5.54 -16.24 19.42
C LEU A 160 4.88 -17.59 19.75
N ALA A 161 5.72 -18.63 19.96
CA ALA A 161 5.35 -20.03 20.30
C ALA A 161 4.45 -20.20 21.52
N VAL A 162 4.44 -19.24 22.42
CA VAL A 162 3.82 -19.38 23.75
C VAL A 162 2.73 -18.33 23.97
N ALA A 163 2.66 -17.29 23.12
CA ALA A 163 1.91 -16.09 23.42
C ALA A 163 0.44 -16.09 22.92
N GLY A 164 -0.04 -17.22 22.39
CA GLY A 164 -1.47 -17.50 22.14
C GLY A 164 -1.85 -17.61 20.66
N PRO A 165 -3.10 -17.99 20.34
CA PRO A 165 -3.57 -18.01 18.96
C PRO A 165 -3.79 -16.59 18.44
N TYR A 166 -3.13 -16.26 17.32
CA TYR A 166 -3.29 -14.98 16.64
C TYR A 166 -4.17 -15.13 15.41
N SER A 167 -5.07 -14.17 15.18
CA SER A 167 -5.73 -14.07 13.87
C SER A 167 -4.82 -13.41 12.84
N ASP A 168 -3.98 -12.48 13.30
CA ASP A 168 -3.15 -11.61 12.49
C ASP A 168 -1.82 -11.34 13.19
N LEU A 169 -0.73 -11.35 12.42
CA LEU A 169 0.61 -11.05 12.87
C LEU A 169 1.16 -9.87 12.07
N LEU A 170 1.44 -8.76 12.76
CA LEU A 170 2.11 -7.59 12.18
C LEU A 170 3.60 -7.67 12.50
N TRP A 171 4.40 -7.94 11.47
CA TRP A 171 5.84 -8.10 11.54
C TRP A 171 6.55 -6.77 11.34
N ASP A 172 7.21 -6.30 12.39
CA ASP A 172 8.01 -5.10 12.34
C ASP A 172 9.32 -5.30 11.57
N ASP A 173 9.76 -4.26 10.85
CA ASP A 173 11.04 -4.26 10.12
C ASP A 173 12.27 -4.46 11.01
N SER A 174 12.19 -4.25 12.34
CA SER A 174 13.27 -4.66 13.26
C SER A 174 13.47 -6.18 13.32
N VAL A 175 12.45 -6.96 12.96
CA VAL A 175 12.48 -8.43 12.89
C VAL A 175 12.83 -8.89 11.49
N ILE A 176 12.22 -8.27 10.47
CA ILE A 176 12.39 -8.61 9.06
C ILE A 176 12.85 -7.37 8.30
N ALA A 177 14.17 -7.21 8.18
CA ALA A 177 14.77 -6.18 7.34
C ALA A 177 15.13 -6.71 5.94
N THR A 178 15.44 -8.00 5.85
CA THR A 178 15.89 -8.68 4.64
C THR A 178 15.11 -9.98 4.39
N LEU A 179 15.24 -10.55 3.19
CA LEU A 179 14.70 -11.87 2.88
C LEU A 179 15.34 -12.97 3.74
N ASP A 180 16.64 -12.86 4.02
CA ASP A 180 17.37 -13.81 4.86
C ASP A 180 16.84 -13.79 6.30
N ASP A 181 16.53 -12.59 6.84
CA ASP A 181 15.87 -12.46 8.14
C ASP A 181 14.53 -13.21 8.15
N TRP A 182 13.72 -13.04 7.10
CA TRP A 182 12.44 -13.74 6.99
C TRP A 182 12.62 -15.25 6.92
N GLN A 183 13.53 -15.77 6.08
CA GLN A 183 13.76 -17.21 5.99
C GLN A 183 14.18 -17.80 7.34
N ALA A 184 14.98 -17.07 8.12
CA ALA A 184 15.33 -17.47 9.48
C ALA A 184 14.12 -17.45 10.44
N GLN A 185 13.17 -16.51 10.27
CA GLN A 185 11.92 -16.50 11.05
C GLN A 185 10.88 -17.49 10.53
N ALA A 186 10.94 -17.89 9.26
CA ALA A 186 9.93 -18.72 8.61
C ALA A 186 9.80 -20.10 9.29
N ALA A 187 10.88 -20.64 9.86
CA ALA A 187 10.82 -21.86 10.68
C ALA A 187 10.03 -21.66 11.99
N ALA A 188 10.18 -20.51 12.65
CA ALA A 188 9.40 -20.15 13.85
C ALA A 188 7.92 -19.87 13.50
N VAL A 189 7.66 -19.38 12.29
CA VAL A 189 6.31 -19.17 11.73
C VAL A 189 5.66 -20.47 11.30
N ALA A 190 6.38 -21.40 10.68
CA ALA A 190 5.85 -22.69 10.27
C ALA A 190 5.33 -23.50 11.48
N ALA A 191 5.92 -23.31 12.65
CA ALA A 191 5.42 -23.85 13.92
C ALA A 191 4.07 -23.25 14.36
N HIS A 192 3.69 -22.08 13.83
CA HIS A 192 2.41 -21.39 14.05
C HIS A 192 1.47 -21.44 12.84
N ALA A 193 1.92 -22.05 11.73
CA ALA A 193 1.20 -22.09 10.46
C ALA A 193 0.00 -23.01 10.59
N GLY A 194 -1.04 -22.49 11.22
CA GLY A 194 -2.38 -23.06 11.25
C GLY A 194 -3.43 -22.08 10.76
N THR A 195 -3.39 -20.79 11.15
CA THR A 195 -4.55 -19.89 10.92
C THR A 195 -4.28 -18.38 10.87
N ALA A 196 -3.07 -17.90 11.19
CA ALA A 196 -2.78 -16.47 11.30
C ALA A 196 -2.41 -15.84 9.95
N ARG A 197 -2.89 -14.61 9.70
CA ARG A 197 -2.49 -13.82 8.53
C ARG A 197 -1.22 -13.04 8.82
N HIS A 198 -0.37 -12.88 7.81
CA HIS A 198 0.94 -12.25 7.96
C HIS A 198 0.98 -10.89 7.26
N HIS A 199 1.27 -9.85 8.02
CA HIS A 199 1.33 -8.47 7.55
C HIS A 199 2.73 -7.89 7.83
N TRP A 200 3.33 -7.20 6.86
CA TRP A 200 4.66 -6.61 7.04
C TRP A 200 4.56 -5.11 7.31
N LEU A 201 5.18 -4.64 8.40
CA LEU A 201 5.22 -3.24 8.83
C LEU A 201 6.64 -2.68 8.70
N VAL A 202 6.88 -1.81 7.71
CA VAL A 202 8.24 -1.39 7.32
C VAL A 202 8.39 0.11 7.05
N SER A 203 9.55 0.67 7.37
CA SER A 203 9.82 2.10 7.18
C SER A 203 10.12 2.49 5.74
N SER A 204 10.84 1.63 5.00
CA SER A 204 11.25 1.86 3.62
C SER A 204 11.16 0.56 2.83
N PRO A 205 9.97 0.21 2.31
CA PRO A 205 9.78 -1.04 1.60
C PRO A 205 10.58 -1.07 0.29
N ARG A 206 11.04 -2.26 -0.07
CA ARG A 206 11.62 -2.57 -1.37
C ARG A 206 10.69 -3.55 -2.09
N VAL A 207 10.46 -3.33 -3.38
CA VAL A 207 9.52 -4.14 -4.17
C VAL A 207 9.99 -5.59 -4.27
N GLU A 208 11.30 -5.81 -4.34
CA GLU A 208 11.92 -7.14 -4.40
C GLU A 208 11.68 -7.91 -3.10
N THR A 209 11.90 -7.26 -1.95
CA THR A 209 11.62 -7.84 -0.63
C THR A 209 10.14 -8.11 -0.46
N TRP A 210 9.28 -7.18 -0.87
CA TRP A 210 7.83 -7.36 -0.78
C TRP A 210 7.35 -8.56 -1.59
N HIS A 211 7.72 -8.67 -2.87
CA HIS A 211 7.32 -9.81 -3.70
C HIS A 211 7.82 -11.15 -3.14
N ALA A 212 9.03 -11.19 -2.58
CA ALA A 212 9.57 -12.40 -1.96
C ALA A 212 8.81 -12.79 -0.67
N LEU A 213 8.43 -11.81 0.16
CA LEU A 213 7.60 -12.03 1.34
C LEU A 213 6.18 -12.47 0.96
N GLN A 214 5.59 -11.87 -0.06
CA GLN A 214 4.28 -12.24 -0.57
C GLN A 214 4.28 -13.69 -1.09
N ALA A 215 5.31 -14.09 -1.84
CA ALA A 215 5.50 -15.48 -2.28
C ALA A 215 5.66 -16.47 -1.10
N SER A 216 6.02 -15.97 0.08
CA SER A 216 6.14 -16.75 1.31
C SER A 216 4.88 -16.72 2.19
N GLY A 217 3.78 -16.09 1.73
CA GLY A 217 2.50 -16.07 2.43
C GLY A 217 2.18 -14.79 3.19
N PHE A 218 2.95 -13.71 3.02
CA PHE A 218 2.49 -12.39 3.50
C PHE A 218 1.32 -11.88 2.65
N GLU A 219 0.32 -11.34 3.32
CA GLU A 219 -0.92 -10.88 2.71
C GLU A 219 -0.94 -9.37 2.47
N SER A 220 -0.26 -8.59 3.32
CA SER A 220 -0.23 -7.14 3.15
C SER A 220 1.08 -6.48 3.57
N LEU A 221 1.26 -5.28 3.02
CA LEU A 221 2.35 -4.36 3.28
C LEU A 221 1.78 -3.09 3.91
N HIS A 222 2.36 -2.66 5.02
CA HIS A 222 2.07 -1.41 5.70
C HIS A 222 3.37 -0.64 5.89
N SER A 223 3.37 0.65 5.52
CA SER A 223 4.55 1.48 5.76
C SER A 223 4.41 2.40 6.95
N LYS A 224 5.52 2.67 7.62
CA LYS A 224 5.60 3.67 8.69
C LYS A 224 5.73 5.09 8.10
N PRO A 225 5.18 6.14 8.74
CA PRO A 225 4.39 6.10 9.98
C PRO A 225 3.07 5.37 9.79
N LEU A 226 2.63 4.69 10.85
CA LEU A 226 1.49 3.78 10.86
C LEU A 226 0.24 4.48 10.32
N ASP A 227 -0.36 3.89 9.29
CA ASP A 227 -1.64 4.30 8.75
C ASP A 227 -2.71 3.34 9.26
N LEU A 228 -3.46 3.76 10.29
CA LEU A 228 -4.44 2.90 10.91
C LEU A 228 -5.53 2.49 9.91
N ASP A 229 -6.03 3.42 9.09
CA ASP A 229 -7.09 3.13 8.13
C ASP A 229 -6.66 2.04 7.13
N GLY A 230 -5.42 2.12 6.63
CA GLY A 230 -4.85 1.10 5.75
C GLY A 230 -4.69 -0.27 6.43
N ILE A 231 -4.41 -0.31 7.73
CA ILE A 231 -4.37 -1.56 8.51
C ILE A 231 -5.77 -2.12 8.70
N LEU A 232 -6.74 -1.30 9.11
CA LEU A 232 -8.11 -1.74 9.31
C LEU A 232 -8.72 -2.31 8.03
N ASP A 233 -8.50 -1.62 6.91
CA ASP A 233 -8.92 -2.07 5.60
C ASP A 233 -8.31 -3.44 5.24
N SER A 234 -7.00 -3.62 5.43
CA SER A 234 -6.33 -4.91 5.22
C SER A 234 -6.85 -6.01 6.15
N LEU A 235 -7.14 -5.68 7.40
CA LEU A 235 -7.68 -6.64 8.36
C LEU A 235 -9.12 -7.06 7.98
N ASN A 236 -9.93 -6.15 7.41
CA ASN A 236 -11.32 -6.40 7.06
C ASN A 236 -11.52 -7.21 5.77
N ARG A 237 -10.57 -7.18 4.82
CA ARG A 237 -10.69 -7.89 3.52
C ARG A 237 -10.91 -9.43 3.61
N ARG A 238 -10.76 -10.04 4.80
CA ARG A 238 -11.13 -11.44 5.10
C ARG A 238 -12.65 -11.69 5.14
N ALA A 239 -13.46 -10.68 5.50
CA ALA A 239 -14.88 -10.88 5.74
C ALA A 239 -15.70 -11.02 4.44
N ALA A 240 -15.18 -10.59 3.29
CA ALA A 240 -15.92 -10.56 2.02
C ALA A 240 -15.70 -11.81 1.14
N THR A 241 -14.82 -12.72 1.52
CA THR A 241 -14.44 -13.92 0.72
C THR A 241 -14.76 -15.26 1.40
N ALA A 242 -15.51 -15.24 2.51
CA ALA A 242 -16.07 -16.41 3.18
C ALA A 242 -17.59 -16.44 3.05
#